data_AF-A0A2V3WBU8-F1
#
_entry.id   AF-A0A2V3WBU8-F1
#
_cell.length_a   1.000
_cell.length_b   1.000
_cell.length_c   1.000
_cell.angle_alpha   90.00
_cell.angle_beta   90.00
_cell.angle_gamma   90.00
#
_symmetry.space_group_name_H-M   'P 1'
#
loop_
_entity.id
_entity.type
_entity.pdbx_description
1 polymer ?
#
loop_
_entity_poly.entity_id
_entity_poly.type
_entity_poly.pdbx_seq_one_letter_code
_entity_poly.pdbx_strand_id
1 'polypeptide(L)'
;MKRNKNRLMKRIGWILFLCAIGFFGLQMGYLLIQDRYQVEYIDNRLFYIINIFCVICLSLAILLLLKLTKRFKLIGTIVVGIFMIIQIVLLVDSDRKINNITSVSPNFKHVFSIKENRDSGESFYYRSYYGILARPKESLPYEIAEDYKVEWLAKDVAAFTYETAENTIQQFIATYGDRGGGIAYYYVGAEMQGVWQGENVEVISDPDGITVTENGRSELFEWENIHQFGTLAIVLKKNNEAAWTISLDDNFVVHSDALEDKVGNIRLYKATMEKNQPIKLQYQASY
;
A
#
# COMPACT_ATOMS: atom_id res chain seq x y z
N MET A 1 -32.57 9.23 -37.78
CA MET A 1 -31.45 8.49 -37.16
C MET A 1 -30.06 9.14 -37.31
N LYS A 2 -29.58 9.51 -38.52
CA LYS A 2 -28.22 10.09 -38.75
C LYS A 2 -27.89 11.37 -37.95
N ARG A 3 -28.87 12.27 -37.72
CA ARG A 3 -28.67 13.56 -37.02
C ARG A 3 -28.41 13.39 -35.51
N ASN A 4 -29.06 12.42 -34.86
CA ASN A 4 -28.82 12.10 -33.45
C ASN A 4 -27.46 11.43 -33.24
N LYS A 5 -27.04 10.53 -34.15
CA LYS A 5 -25.71 9.90 -34.10
C LYS A 5 -24.58 10.93 -34.18
N ASN A 6 -24.70 11.92 -35.07
CA ASN A 6 -23.68 12.97 -35.22
C ASN A 6 -23.60 13.92 -34.01
N ARG A 7 -24.73 14.18 -33.34
CA ARG A 7 -24.77 14.95 -32.09
C ARG A 7 -24.14 14.18 -30.93
N LEU A 8 -24.41 12.88 -30.82
CA LEU A 8 -23.83 12.02 -29.80
C LEU A 8 -22.30 11.91 -29.94
N MET A 9 -21.79 11.69 -31.16
CA MET A 9 -20.36 11.62 -31.43
C MET A 9 -19.62 12.91 -31.05
N LYS A 10 -20.22 14.08 -31.31
CA LYS A 10 -19.65 15.36 -30.87
C LYS A 10 -19.64 15.52 -29.35
N ARG A 11 -20.68 15.05 -28.64
CA ARG A 11 -20.70 15.07 -27.16
C ARG A 11 -19.58 14.20 -26.60
N ILE A 12 -19.42 12.98 -27.12
CA ILE A 12 -18.33 12.08 -26.71
C ILE A 12 -16.97 12.71 -26.99
N GLY A 13 -16.78 13.35 -28.16
CA GLY A 13 -15.54 14.05 -28.49
C GLY A 13 -15.20 15.15 -27.49
N TRP A 14 -16.18 15.95 -27.05
CA TRP A 14 -15.96 16.97 -26.01
C TRP A 14 -15.64 16.37 -24.64
N ILE A 15 -16.30 15.29 -24.25
CA ILE A 15 -15.99 14.58 -23.00
C ILE A 15 -14.54 14.08 -23.02
N LEU A 16 -14.12 13.43 -24.10
CA LEU A 16 -12.75 12.95 -24.27
C LEU A 16 -11.72 14.09 -24.26
N PHE A 17 -12.06 15.23 -24.85
CA PHE A 17 -11.20 16.41 -24.82
C PHE A 17 -11.01 16.94 -23.40
N LEU A 18 -12.09 17.04 -22.62
CA LEU A 18 -12.04 17.44 -21.21
C LEU A 18 -11.25 16.43 -20.36
N CYS A 19 -11.41 15.13 -20.60
CA CYS A 19 -10.60 14.10 -19.95
C CYS A 19 -9.10 14.26 -20.26
N ALA A 20 -8.74 14.53 -21.52
CA ALA A 20 -7.35 14.76 -21.91
C ALA A 20 -6.77 16.00 -21.22
N ILE A 21 -7.52 17.10 -21.14
CA ILE A 21 -7.11 18.30 -20.37
C ILE A 21 -6.91 17.94 -18.89
N GLY A 22 -7.80 17.14 -18.31
CA GLY A 22 -7.69 16.68 -16.92
C GLY A 22 -6.41 15.88 -16.67
N PHE A 23 -6.11 14.88 -17.51
CA PHE A 23 -4.87 14.10 -17.40
C PHE A 23 -3.61 14.95 -17.65
N PHE A 24 -3.65 15.85 -18.64
CA PHE A 24 -2.55 16.77 -18.90
C PHE A 24 -2.30 17.70 -17.70
N GLY A 25 -3.36 18.27 -17.14
CA GLY A 25 -3.28 19.10 -15.94
C GLY A 25 -2.75 18.34 -14.73
N LEU A 26 -3.17 17.09 -14.55
CA LEU A 26 -2.63 16.21 -13.51
C LEU A 26 -1.14 15.95 -13.67
N GLN A 27 -0.66 15.70 -14.91
CA GLN A 27 0.76 15.49 -15.17
C GLN A 27 1.59 16.76 -14.98
N MET A 28 1.11 17.90 -15.46
CA MET A 28 1.77 19.19 -15.22
C MET A 28 1.82 19.50 -13.72
N GLY A 29 0.72 19.27 -12.99
CA GLY A 29 0.67 19.42 -11.54
C GLY A 29 1.65 18.50 -10.82
N TYR A 30 1.72 17.23 -11.22
CA TYR A 30 2.70 16.27 -10.71
C TYR A 30 4.13 16.78 -10.89
N LEU A 31 4.53 17.17 -12.10
CA LEU A 31 5.90 17.64 -12.37
C LEU A 31 6.27 18.89 -11.53
N LEU A 32 5.31 19.79 -11.30
CA LEU A 32 5.52 20.95 -10.44
C LEU A 32 5.66 20.60 -8.95
N ILE A 33 4.91 19.60 -8.47
CA ILE A 33 4.92 19.18 -7.06
C ILE A 33 6.12 18.29 -6.76
N GLN A 34 6.50 17.41 -7.69
CA GLN A 34 7.65 16.50 -7.55
C GLN A 34 8.92 17.29 -7.25
N ASP A 35 9.22 18.30 -8.06
CA ASP A 35 10.41 19.14 -7.93
C ASP A 35 10.47 19.84 -6.56
N ARG A 36 9.32 20.34 -6.08
CA ARG A 36 9.24 21.16 -4.86
C ARG A 36 9.16 20.35 -3.57
N TYR A 37 8.53 19.18 -3.61
CA TYR A 37 8.12 18.45 -2.41
C TYR A 37 8.63 17.02 -2.34
N GLN A 38 9.44 16.58 -3.30
CA GLN A 38 9.98 15.21 -3.38
C GLN A 38 8.86 14.16 -3.32
N VAL A 39 7.76 14.47 -4.01
CA VAL A 39 6.58 13.60 -4.13
C VAL A 39 6.70 12.82 -5.43
N GLU A 40 6.41 11.54 -5.36
CA GLU A 40 6.38 10.66 -6.51
C GLU A 40 4.98 10.05 -6.67
N TYR A 41 4.72 9.47 -7.84
CA TYR A 41 3.59 8.55 -7.94
C TYR A 41 3.80 7.36 -7.00
N ILE A 42 2.71 6.87 -6.41
CA ILE A 42 2.67 5.68 -5.56
C ILE A 42 3.21 4.44 -6.29
N ASP A 43 3.07 4.44 -7.61
CA ASP A 43 3.60 3.45 -8.54
C ASP A 43 4.17 4.21 -9.76
N ASN A 44 5.46 4.01 -10.06
CA ASN A 44 6.14 4.73 -11.13
C ASN A 44 5.50 4.50 -12.50
N ARG A 45 4.83 3.36 -12.70
CA ARG A 45 4.14 3.03 -13.96
C ARG A 45 2.99 4.00 -14.27
N LEU A 46 2.38 4.60 -13.24
CA LEU A 46 1.28 5.56 -13.40
C LEU A 46 1.68 6.76 -14.25
N PHE A 47 2.93 7.24 -14.15
CA PHE A 47 3.41 8.36 -14.96
C PHE A 47 3.19 8.09 -16.46
N TYR A 48 3.63 6.92 -16.94
CA TYR A 48 3.54 6.53 -18.34
C TYR A 48 2.11 6.16 -18.75
N ILE A 49 1.39 5.44 -17.89
CA ILE A 49 0.00 5.03 -18.15
C ILE A 49 -0.91 6.24 -18.33
N ILE A 50 -0.80 7.25 -17.45
CA ILE A 50 -1.59 8.48 -17.53
C ILE A 50 -1.24 9.25 -18.81
N ASN A 51 0.03 9.30 -19.22
CA ASN A 51 0.44 9.94 -20.48
C ASN A 51 -0.18 9.23 -21.70
N ILE A 52 -0.18 7.90 -21.72
CA ILE A 52 -0.81 7.10 -22.78
C ILE A 52 -2.31 7.39 -22.84
N PHE A 53 -3.02 7.35 -21.71
CA PHE A 53 -4.45 7.65 -21.66
C PHE A 53 -4.75 9.09 -22.11
N CYS A 54 -3.94 10.07 -21.69
CA CYS A 54 -4.06 11.45 -22.12
C CYS A 54 -4.02 11.58 -23.64
N VAL A 55 -3.02 10.96 -24.28
CA VAL A 55 -2.85 11.01 -25.74
C VAL A 55 -3.95 10.26 -26.48
N ILE A 56 -4.40 9.11 -25.97
CA ILE A 56 -5.53 8.36 -26.56
C ILE A 56 -6.80 9.22 -26.52
N CYS A 57 -7.13 9.79 -25.36
CA CYS A 57 -8.30 10.66 -25.20
C CYS A 57 -8.23 11.86 -26.15
N LEU A 58 -7.09 12.55 -26.22
CA LEU A 58 -6.90 13.71 -27.09
C LEU A 58 -7.03 13.33 -28.57
N SER A 59 -6.42 12.22 -28.99
CA SER A 59 -6.45 11.76 -30.37
C SER A 59 -7.86 11.41 -30.82
N LEU A 60 -8.61 10.69 -29.99
CA LEU A 60 -10.01 10.35 -30.26
C LEU A 60 -10.90 11.59 -30.28
N ALA A 61 -10.67 12.55 -29.37
CA ALA A 61 -11.40 13.81 -29.35
C ALA A 61 -11.19 14.60 -30.66
N ILE A 62 -9.94 14.73 -31.10
CA ILE A 62 -9.58 15.39 -32.36
C ILE A 62 -10.27 14.71 -33.55
N LEU A 63 -10.25 13.37 -33.63
CA LEU A 63 -10.90 12.62 -34.71
C LEU A 63 -12.43 12.79 -34.75
N LEU A 64 -13.07 12.96 -33.58
CA LEU A 64 -14.53 13.11 -33.46
C LEU A 64 -15.01 14.54 -33.67
N LEU A 65 -14.22 15.54 -33.25
CA LEU A 65 -14.61 16.95 -33.29
C LEU A 65 -14.19 17.64 -34.59
N LEU A 66 -13.04 17.26 -35.17
CA LEU A 66 -12.47 17.92 -36.34
C LEU A 66 -12.63 17.09 -37.61
N LYS A 67 -12.96 17.76 -38.72
CA LYS A 67 -12.95 17.15 -40.05
C LYS A 67 -11.55 17.19 -40.64
N LEU A 68 -10.74 16.18 -40.32
CA LEU A 68 -9.39 16.06 -40.84
C LEU A 68 -9.35 15.41 -42.22
N THR A 69 -8.44 15.86 -43.08
CA THR A 69 -8.15 15.19 -44.36
C THR A 69 -7.44 13.85 -44.12
N LYS A 70 -7.47 12.93 -45.10
CA LYS A 70 -6.81 11.63 -44.98
C LYS A 70 -5.32 11.75 -44.64
N ARG A 71 -4.62 12.75 -45.20
CA ARG A 71 -3.20 13.01 -44.92
C ARG A 71 -2.95 13.38 -43.46
N PHE A 72 -3.72 14.33 -42.90
CA PHE A 72 -3.57 14.72 -41.49
C PHE A 72 -3.95 13.60 -40.52
N LYS A 73 -4.93 12.76 -40.86
CA LYS A 73 -5.24 11.56 -40.08
C LYS A 73 -4.06 10.59 -40.04
N LEU A 74 -3.46 10.31 -41.20
CA LEU A 74 -2.30 9.42 -41.29
C LEU A 74 -1.12 9.95 -40.48
N ILE A 75 -0.77 11.23 -40.64
CA ILE A 75 0.31 11.87 -39.89
C ILE A 75 0.03 11.82 -38.38
N GLY A 76 -1.18 12.20 -37.96
CA GLY A 76 -1.58 12.16 -36.55
C GLY A 76 -1.49 10.76 -35.95
N THR A 77 -1.95 9.73 -36.68
CA THR A 77 -1.85 8.33 -36.24
C THR A 77 -0.39 7.89 -36.09
N ILE A 78 0.50 8.28 -37.02
CA ILE A 78 1.93 7.96 -36.91
C ILE A 78 2.55 8.63 -35.68
N VAL A 79 2.29 9.92 -35.46
CA VAL A 79 2.82 10.66 -34.30
C VAL A 79 2.35 10.05 -32.99
N VAL A 80 1.06 9.72 -32.88
CA VAL A 80 0.49 9.06 -31.71
C VAL A 80 1.10 7.68 -31.51
N GLY A 81 1.29 6.91 -32.58
CA GLY A 81 1.95 5.62 -32.56
C GLY A 81 3.37 5.69 -31.99
N ILE A 82 4.18 6.63 -32.49
CA ILE A 82 5.56 6.86 -32.01
C ILE A 82 5.54 7.26 -30.54
N PHE A 83 4.68 8.20 -30.15
CA PHE A 83 4.57 8.64 -28.75
C PHE A 83 4.22 7.47 -27.82
N MET A 84 3.24 6.63 -28.19
CA MET A 84 2.87 5.46 -27.40
C MET A 84 4.03 4.46 -27.28
N ILE A 85 4.75 4.19 -28.37
CA ILE A 85 5.93 3.31 -28.34
C ILE A 85 6.97 3.84 -27.36
N ILE A 86 7.27 5.14 -27.39
CA ILE A 86 8.23 5.76 -26.46
C ILE A 86 7.76 5.58 -25.01
N GLN A 87 6.50 5.88 -24.70
CA GLN A 87 5.97 5.73 -23.33
C GLN A 87 6.00 4.27 -22.85
N ILE A 88 5.71 3.31 -23.73
CA ILE A 88 5.77 1.87 -23.41
C ILE A 88 7.22 1.44 -23.14
N VAL A 89 8.17 1.86 -23.98
CA VAL A 89 9.60 1.55 -23.78
C VAL A 89 10.10 2.12 -22.45
N LEU A 90 9.75 3.37 -22.14
CA LEU A 90 10.13 3.99 -20.87
C LEU A 90 9.44 3.34 -19.66
N LEU A 91 8.19 2.91 -19.79
CA LEU A 91 7.50 2.14 -18.75
C LEU A 91 8.24 0.83 -18.47
N VAL A 92 8.61 0.08 -19.51
CA VAL A 92 9.35 -1.19 -19.36
C VAL A 92 10.74 -0.94 -18.77
N ASP A 93 11.46 0.09 -19.20
CA ASP A 93 12.76 0.45 -18.62
C ASP A 93 12.63 0.81 -17.13
N SER A 94 11.61 1.60 -16.76
CA SER A 94 11.34 1.94 -15.37
C SER A 94 11.00 0.72 -14.52
N ASP A 95 10.20 -0.21 -15.02
CA ASP A 95 9.79 -1.44 -14.30
C ASP A 95 10.95 -2.44 -14.18
N ARG A 96 11.89 -2.41 -15.12
CA ARG A 96 13.14 -3.19 -15.03
C ARG A 96 14.10 -2.66 -13.97
N LYS A 97 14.15 -1.34 -13.77
CA LYS A 97 15.03 -0.71 -12.76
C LYS A 97 14.41 -0.72 -11.37
N ILE A 98 13.12 -0.37 -11.30
CA ILE A 98 12.38 -0.25 -10.05
C ILE A 98 11.23 -1.25 -10.03
N ASN A 99 11.32 -2.22 -9.11
CA ASN A 99 10.21 -3.11 -8.79
C ASN A 99 9.21 -2.36 -7.91
N ASN A 100 7.98 -2.19 -8.38
CA ASN A 100 6.92 -1.48 -7.67
C ASN A 100 5.97 -2.49 -7.02
N ILE A 101 6.09 -2.66 -5.69
CA ILE A 101 5.26 -3.56 -4.90
C ILE A 101 4.12 -2.75 -4.31
N THR A 102 2.91 -2.92 -4.83
CA THR A 102 1.74 -2.15 -4.38
C THR A 102 0.54 -3.03 -4.04
N SER A 103 -0.22 -2.65 -3.02
CA SER A 103 -1.48 -3.28 -2.66
C SER A 103 -2.48 -2.23 -2.19
N VAL A 104 -3.75 -2.37 -2.57
CA VAL A 104 -4.82 -1.41 -2.20
C VAL A 104 -5.57 -1.94 -1.00
N SER A 105 -5.87 -1.08 -0.04
CA SER A 105 -6.60 -1.46 1.18
C SER A 105 -8.02 -1.94 0.88
N PRO A 106 -8.62 -2.78 1.75
CA PRO A 106 -9.98 -3.28 1.56
C PRO A 106 -11.06 -2.20 1.41
N ASN A 107 -10.83 -1.01 1.97
CA ASN A 107 -11.73 0.14 1.88
C ASN A 107 -11.32 1.16 0.80
N PHE A 108 -10.30 0.86 0.00
CA PHE A 108 -9.75 1.70 -1.08
C PHE A 108 -9.23 3.08 -0.62
N LYS A 109 -9.01 3.28 0.69
CA LYS A 109 -8.51 4.56 1.23
C LYS A 109 -7.00 4.65 1.28
N HIS A 110 -6.31 3.51 1.31
CA HIS A 110 -4.86 3.44 1.45
C HIS A 110 -4.25 2.55 0.37
N VAL A 111 -3.01 2.86 0.01
CA VAL A 111 -2.22 2.05 -0.91
C VAL A 111 -0.89 1.79 -0.21
N PHE A 112 -0.62 0.51 0.03
CA PHE A 112 0.71 0.04 0.38
C PHE A 112 1.62 0.16 -0.83
N SER A 113 2.83 0.70 -0.64
CA SER A 113 3.82 0.83 -1.70
C SER A 113 5.23 0.66 -1.15
N ILE A 114 5.96 -0.29 -1.73
CA ILE A 114 7.41 -0.40 -1.63
C ILE A 114 7.97 -0.25 -3.04
N LYS A 115 9.07 0.49 -3.15
CA LYS A 115 9.87 0.55 -4.36
C LYS A 115 11.24 -0.02 -4.06
N GLU A 116 11.60 -1.04 -4.83
CA GLU A 116 12.88 -1.72 -4.75
C GLU A 116 13.69 -1.40 -6.00
N ASN A 117 14.93 -0.96 -5.80
CA ASN A 117 15.89 -0.74 -6.87
C ASN A 117 16.63 -2.05 -7.17
N ARG A 118 16.35 -2.64 -8.34
CA ARG A 118 16.90 -3.95 -8.74
C ARG A 118 18.41 -3.94 -8.97
N ASP A 119 19.03 -2.78 -9.18
CA ASP A 119 20.48 -2.69 -9.38
C ASP A 119 21.25 -2.66 -8.06
N SER A 120 20.63 -2.18 -6.97
CA SER A 120 21.28 -2.01 -5.66
C SER A 120 20.73 -2.90 -4.55
N GLY A 121 19.54 -3.51 -4.74
CA GLY A 121 18.81 -4.24 -3.71
C GLY A 121 18.09 -3.33 -2.69
N GLU A 122 18.30 -2.01 -2.77
CA GLU A 122 17.71 -1.07 -1.81
C GLU A 122 16.19 -0.96 -1.99
N SER A 123 15.48 -1.10 -0.88
CA SER A 123 14.02 -1.05 -0.84
C SER A 123 13.53 0.05 0.09
N PHE A 124 12.55 0.83 -0.36
CA PHE A 124 11.97 1.93 0.41
C PHE A 124 10.46 1.80 0.48
N TYR A 125 9.90 1.98 1.69
CA TYR A 125 8.48 2.15 1.90
C TYR A 125 8.06 3.60 1.58
N TYR A 126 7.00 3.72 0.80
CA TYR A 126 6.41 5.00 0.39
C TYR A 126 5.06 5.20 1.09
N ARG A 127 4.93 6.29 1.85
CA ARG A 127 3.67 6.65 2.48
C ARG A 127 2.82 7.48 1.53
N SER A 128 1.61 7.00 1.23
CA SER A 128 0.61 7.78 0.50
C SER A 128 0.09 8.92 1.36
N TYR A 129 0.17 10.15 0.84
CA TYR A 129 -0.41 11.35 1.48
C TYR A 129 -1.64 11.85 0.72
N TYR A 130 -1.69 11.65 -0.60
CA TYR A 130 -2.75 12.17 -1.47
C TYR A 130 -3.10 11.17 -2.58
N GLY A 131 -3.69 10.03 -2.20
CA GLY A 131 -4.16 9.03 -3.16
C GLY A 131 -3.01 8.41 -3.96
N ILE A 132 -2.89 8.78 -5.23
CA ILE A 132 -1.87 8.25 -6.16
C ILE A 132 -0.47 8.85 -5.96
N LEU A 133 -0.30 9.75 -4.99
CA LEU A 133 0.97 10.41 -4.69
C LEU A 133 1.51 9.96 -3.32
N ALA A 134 2.82 9.72 -3.27
CA ALA A 134 3.51 9.22 -2.10
C ALA A 134 4.89 9.85 -1.94
N ARG A 135 5.46 9.71 -0.74
CA ARG A 135 6.84 10.09 -0.45
C ARG A 135 7.60 8.93 0.18
N PRO A 136 8.91 8.80 -0.08
CA PRO A 136 9.73 7.85 0.66
C PRO A 136 9.65 8.19 2.15
N LYS A 137 9.46 7.17 2.99
CA LYS A 137 9.35 7.34 4.44
C LYS A 137 10.48 6.64 5.17
N GLU A 138 10.75 5.38 4.83
CA GLU A 138 11.76 4.57 5.49
C GLU A 138 12.33 3.52 4.54
N SER A 139 13.63 3.25 4.65
CA SER A 139 14.29 2.13 3.99
C SER A 139 14.00 0.83 4.73
N LEU A 140 13.80 -0.25 4.00
CA LEU A 140 13.78 -1.59 4.59
C LEU A 140 15.21 -1.97 4.99
N PRO A 141 15.40 -2.63 6.15
CA PRO A 141 16.72 -2.95 6.67
C PRO A 141 17.39 -4.13 5.94
N TYR A 142 16.61 -4.95 5.25
CA TYR A 142 17.09 -6.12 4.53
C TYR A 142 16.64 -6.07 3.07
N GLU A 143 17.50 -6.58 2.19
CA GLU A 143 17.18 -6.79 0.78
C GLU A 143 16.06 -7.83 0.64
N ILE A 144 15.17 -7.59 -0.31
CA ILE A 144 14.05 -8.48 -0.62
C ILE A 144 14.60 -9.55 -1.57
N ALA A 145 14.41 -10.83 -1.23
CA ALA A 145 14.69 -11.93 -2.15
C ALA A 145 13.59 -12.01 -3.25
N GLU A 146 13.36 -13.19 -3.84
CA GLU A 146 12.36 -13.30 -4.91
C GLU A 146 10.92 -13.30 -4.38
N ASP A 147 10.68 -13.95 -3.24
CA ASP A 147 9.34 -14.19 -2.72
C ASP A 147 8.93 -13.17 -1.64
N TYR A 148 7.76 -12.58 -1.84
CA TYR A 148 7.12 -11.69 -0.88
C TYR A 148 5.60 -11.80 -0.94
N LYS A 149 4.92 -11.35 0.14
CA LYS A 149 3.47 -11.19 0.17
C LYS A 149 3.05 -9.94 0.93
N VAL A 150 1.92 -9.38 0.53
CA VAL A 150 1.26 -8.26 1.22
C VAL A 150 -0.11 -8.74 1.69
N GLU A 151 -0.37 -8.66 2.99
CA GLU A 151 -1.67 -9.00 3.60
C GLU A 151 -2.22 -7.80 4.38
N TRP A 152 -3.51 -7.52 4.23
CA TRP A 152 -4.16 -6.43 4.97
C TRP A 152 -4.73 -6.96 6.28
N LEU A 153 -4.01 -6.71 7.38
CA LEU A 153 -4.42 -7.15 8.71
C LEU A 153 -5.64 -6.37 9.21
N ALA A 154 -5.79 -5.11 8.81
CA ALA A 154 -6.98 -4.30 9.06
C ALA A 154 -7.23 -3.40 7.84
N LYS A 155 -8.23 -2.52 7.87
CA LYS A 155 -8.47 -1.60 6.73
C LYS A 155 -7.34 -0.60 6.53
N ASP A 156 -6.48 -0.42 7.52
CA ASP A 156 -5.41 0.58 7.61
C ASP A 156 -4.10 0.01 8.18
N VAL A 157 -3.95 -1.32 8.19
CA VAL A 157 -2.71 -2.02 8.57
C VAL A 157 -2.38 -3.06 7.51
N ALA A 158 -1.24 -2.89 6.83
CA ALA A 158 -0.74 -3.85 5.85
C ALA A 158 0.57 -4.48 6.36
N ALA A 159 0.63 -5.80 6.34
CA ALA A 159 1.84 -6.57 6.60
C ALA A 159 2.50 -6.98 5.28
N PHE A 160 3.76 -6.61 5.13
CA PHE A 160 4.62 -7.07 4.06
C PHE A 160 5.58 -8.12 4.62
N THR A 161 5.37 -9.38 4.26
CA THR A 161 6.26 -10.48 4.61
C THR A 161 7.16 -10.78 3.42
N TYR A 162 8.46 -10.87 3.64
CA TYR A 162 9.42 -11.18 2.60
C TYR A 162 10.53 -12.06 3.15
N GLU A 163 11.10 -12.85 2.25
CA GLU A 163 12.34 -13.57 2.51
C GLU A 163 13.53 -12.66 2.18
N THR A 164 14.57 -12.72 3.01
CA THR A 164 15.85 -12.02 2.75
C THR A 164 16.79 -12.89 1.94
N ALA A 165 17.86 -12.34 1.38
CA ALA A 165 18.92 -13.11 0.72
C ALA A 165 19.57 -14.20 1.60
N GLU A 166 19.46 -14.09 2.93
CA GLU A 166 19.95 -15.09 3.91
C GLU A 166 18.90 -16.15 4.28
N ASN A 167 17.77 -16.23 3.55
CA ASN A 167 16.63 -17.12 3.80
C ASN A 167 15.97 -16.93 5.18
N THR A 168 16.04 -15.72 5.73
CA THR A 168 15.30 -15.33 6.93
C THR A 168 13.96 -14.67 6.58
N ILE A 169 12.96 -14.86 7.43
CA ILE A 169 11.65 -14.21 7.26
C ILE A 169 11.61 -12.86 7.98
N GLN A 170 11.30 -11.81 7.23
CA GLN A 170 11.13 -10.47 7.77
C GLN A 170 9.73 -9.93 7.50
N GLN A 171 9.28 -9.03 8.37
CA GLN A 171 8.02 -8.31 8.21
C GLN A 171 8.21 -6.81 8.36
N PHE A 172 7.61 -6.07 7.44
CA PHE A 172 7.43 -4.64 7.52
C PHE A 172 5.94 -4.32 7.60
N ILE A 173 5.54 -3.47 8.56
CA ILE A 173 4.13 -3.13 8.75
C ILE A 173 3.88 -1.67 8.42
N ALA A 174 2.99 -1.43 7.46
CA ALA A 174 2.51 -0.10 7.12
C ALA A 174 1.20 0.21 7.85
N THR A 175 1.21 1.25 8.68
CA THR A 175 0.06 1.70 9.47
C THR A 175 -0.42 3.08 9.02
N TYR A 176 -1.71 3.23 8.74
CA TYR A 176 -2.27 4.47 8.18
C TYR A 176 -3.21 5.26 9.11
N GLY A 177 -3.81 4.60 10.11
CA GLY A 177 -4.75 5.22 11.04
C GLY A 177 -4.25 5.28 12.47
N ASP A 178 -5.21 5.39 13.38
CA ASP A 178 -5.01 5.46 14.83
C ASP A 178 -6.26 4.91 15.55
N ARG A 179 -6.12 4.47 16.81
CA ARG A 179 -7.24 4.03 17.67
C ARG A 179 -7.42 4.88 18.94
N GLY A 180 -6.56 5.87 19.17
CA GLY A 180 -6.55 6.75 20.35
C GLY A 180 -6.95 8.20 20.06
N GLY A 181 -7.67 8.45 18.96
CA GLY A 181 -8.16 9.78 18.60
C GLY A 181 -7.11 10.76 18.04
N GLY A 182 -5.87 10.30 17.81
CA GLY A 182 -4.81 11.04 17.13
C GLY A 182 -4.13 12.14 17.95
N ILE A 183 -4.38 12.21 19.26
CA ILE A 183 -3.87 13.28 20.14
C ILE A 183 -2.56 12.86 20.84
N ALA A 184 -2.41 11.58 21.16
CA ALA A 184 -1.25 11.05 21.89
C ALA A 184 -0.73 9.76 21.24
N TYR A 185 0.59 9.60 21.29
CA TYR A 185 1.24 8.36 20.88
C TYR A 185 1.15 7.34 22.02
N TYR A 186 0.84 6.09 21.69
CA TYR A 186 0.72 4.99 22.66
C TYR A 186 1.46 3.75 22.18
N TYR A 187 1.73 2.84 23.12
CA TYR A 187 2.42 1.58 22.85
C TYR A 187 1.41 0.45 22.68
N VAL A 188 1.41 -0.19 21.52
CA VAL A 188 0.42 -1.23 21.19
C VAL A 188 0.44 -2.37 22.21
N GLY A 189 1.65 -2.80 22.61
CA GLY A 189 1.84 -3.84 23.63
C GLY A 189 1.19 -3.48 24.96
N ALA A 190 1.37 -2.26 25.44
CA ALA A 190 0.74 -1.78 26.68
C ALA A 190 -0.78 -1.68 26.55
N GLU A 191 -1.27 -1.21 25.39
CA GLU A 191 -2.71 -1.10 25.16
C GLU A 191 -3.41 -2.46 25.11
N MET A 192 -2.69 -3.51 24.73
CA MET A 192 -3.22 -4.87 24.65
C MET A 192 -2.91 -5.74 25.87
N GLN A 193 -2.48 -5.17 27.00
CA GLN A 193 -2.22 -5.95 28.21
C GLN A 193 -3.44 -6.82 28.60
N GLY A 194 -3.19 -8.08 28.97
CA GLY A 194 -4.21 -9.07 29.33
C GLY A 194 -4.23 -10.30 28.40
N VAL A 195 -5.30 -11.07 28.48
CA VAL A 195 -5.48 -12.35 27.76
C VAL A 195 -6.42 -12.18 26.57
N TRP A 196 -5.96 -12.57 25.38
CA TRP A 196 -6.70 -12.52 24.13
C TRP A 196 -6.83 -13.92 23.53
N GLN A 197 -8.07 -14.33 23.24
CA GLN A 197 -8.39 -15.69 22.81
C GLN A 197 -9.01 -15.71 21.41
N GLY A 198 -8.51 -16.62 20.58
CA GLY A 198 -9.14 -17.07 19.34
C GLY A 198 -9.54 -18.55 19.45
N GLU A 199 -9.90 -19.19 18.33
CA GLU A 199 -10.36 -20.59 18.37
C GLU A 199 -9.30 -21.56 18.91
N ASN A 200 -8.09 -21.56 18.35
CA ASN A 200 -6.99 -22.47 18.72
C ASN A 200 -5.70 -21.71 19.10
N VAL A 201 -5.82 -20.42 19.36
CA VAL A 201 -4.69 -19.54 19.64
C VAL A 201 -5.03 -18.61 20.80
N GLU A 202 -4.07 -18.44 21.69
CA GLU A 202 -4.12 -17.51 22.82
C GLU A 202 -2.91 -16.58 22.75
N VAL A 203 -3.13 -15.30 23.09
CA VAL A 203 -2.07 -14.31 23.25
C VAL A 203 -2.21 -13.68 24.62
N ILE A 204 -1.14 -13.74 25.40
CA ILE A 204 -1.04 -13.12 26.72
C ILE A 204 -0.02 -12.01 26.61
N SER A 205 -0.42 -10.78 26.96
CA SER A 205 0.49 -9.65 27.09
C SER A 205 0.59 -9.24 28.55
N ASP A 206 1.80 -9.29 29.10
CA ASP A 206 2.10 -9.10 30.51
C ASP A 206 3.44 -8.35 30.69
N PRO A 207 3.89 -8.06 31.93
CA PRO A 207 5.13 -7.33 32.15
C PRO A 207 6.40 -8.03 31.61
N ASP A 208 6.40 -9.35 31.46
CA ASP A 208 7.57 -10.11 30.98
C ASP A 208 7.65 -10.11 29.45
N GLY A 209 6.51 -9.97 28.77
CA GLY A 209 6.47 -9.83 27.32
C GLY A 209 5.12 -10.19 26.72
N ILE A 210 5.18 -10.84 25.56
CA ILE A 210 3.99 -11.39 24.90
C ILE A 210 4.19 -12.88 24.66
N THR A 211 3.32 -13.69 25.24
CA THR A 211 3.27 -15.13 24.99
C THR A 211 2.22 -15.44 23.93
N VAL A 212 2.60 -16.15 22.88
CA VAL A 212 1.68 -16.70 21.87
C VAL A 212 1.59 -18.21 22.07
N THR A 213 0.39 -18.73 22.30
CA THR A 213 0.12 -20.16 22.39
C THR A 213 -0.71 -20.60 21.18
N GLU A 214 -0.13 -21.35 20.25
CA GLU A 214 -0.83 -21.93 19.10
C GLU A 214 -0.81 -23.46 19.22
N ASN A 215 -1.99 -24.11 19.18
CA ASN A 215 -2.12 -25.57 19.24
C ASN A 215 -1.37 -26.23 20.42
N GLY A 216 -1.42 -25.60 21.60
CA GLY A 216 -0.77 -26.08 22.82
C GLY A 216 0.75 -25.87 22.90
N ARG A 217 1.35 -25.17 21.93
CA ARG A 217 2.75 -24.75 21.98
C ARG A 217 2.83 -23.26 22.28
N SER A 218 3.46 -22.93 23.40
CA SER A 218 3.63 -21.56 23.87
C SER A 218 5.03 -21.06 23.54
N GLU A 219 5.11 -19.80 23.14
CA GLU A 219 6.35 -19.10 22.84
C GLU A 219 6.28 -17.70 23.44
N LEU A 220 7.24 -17.39 24.32
CA LEU A 220 7.38 -16.06 24.93
C LEU A 220 8.29 -15.19 24.07
N PHE A 221 7.85 -13.97 23.82
CA PHE A 221 8.60 -12.91 23.17
C PHE A 221 8.83 -11.79 24.18
N GLU A 222 10.06 -11.67 24.66
CA GLU A 222 10.46 -10.59 25.56
C GLU A 222 10.35 -9.23 24.85
N TRP A 223 10.09 -8.16 25.61
CA TRP A 223 9.86 -6.81 25.07
C TRP A 223 10.98 -6.30 24.16
N GLU A 224 12.23 -6.69 24.40
CA GLU A 224 13.38 -6.33 23.55
C GLU A 224 13.32 -6.93 22.13
N ASN A 225 12.58 -8.04 21.97
CA ASN A 225 12.38 -8.72 20.71
C ASN A 225 11.09 -8.27 20.00
N ILE A 226 10.38 -7.29 20.55
CA ILE A 226 9.13 -6.76 20.02
C ILE A 226 9.38 -5.40 19.36
N HIS A 227 9.00 -5.28 18.09
CA HIS A 227 9.21 -4.07 17.31
C HIS A 227 7.86 -3.40 17.01
N GLN A 228 7.69 -2.15 17.44
CA GLN A 228 6.47 -1.39 17.20
C GLN A 228 6.47 -0.69 15.83
N PHE A 229 5.33 -0.76 15.14
CA PHE A 229 5.06 -0.07 13.89
C PHE A 229 3.88 0.88 14.07
N GLY A 230 4.19 2.17 14.14
CA GLY A 230 3.19 3.21 14.41
C GLY A 230 2.43 2.96 15.72
N THR A 231 1.14 3.27 15.74
CA THR A 231 0.26 3.06 16.90
C THR A 231 -0.72 1.90 16.69
N LEU A 232 -0.51 1.06 15.67
CA LEU A 232 -1.49 0.03 15.29
C LEU A 232 -0.96 -1.40 15.29
N ALA A 233 0.37 -1.61 15.25
CA ALA A 233 0.91 -2.96 15.16
C ALA A 233 2.27 -3.12 15.84
N ILE A 234 2.57 -4.38 16.19
CA ILE A 234 3.87 -4.84 16.67
C ILE A 234 4.25 -6.14 15.96
N VAL A 235 5.55 -6.33 15.72
CA VAL A 235 6.13 -7.58 15.22
C VAL A 235 6.90 -8.24 16.35
N LEU A 236 6.58 -9.50 16.62
CA LEU A 236 7.27 -10.36 17.56
C LEU A 236 8.38 -11.11 16.82
N LYS A 237 9.62 -10.91 17.24
CA LYS A 237 10.78 -11.56 16.61
C LYS A 237 11.37 -12.65 17.46
N LYS A 238 11.93 -13.67 16.79
CA LYS A 238 12.77 -14.69 17.42
C LYS A 238 14.01 -14.89 16.59
N ASN A 239 15.18 -14.88 17.24
CA ASN A 239 16.47 -14.99 16.55
C ASN A 239 16.61 -13.96 15.41
N ASN A 240 16.11 -12.74 15.62
CA ASN A 240 16.05 -11.65 14.64
C ASN A 240 15.15 -11.90 13.40
N GLU A 241 14.36 -12.96 13.38
CA GLU A 241 13.34 -13.23 12.36
C GLU A 241 11.94 -12.86 12.84
N ALA A 242 11.08 -12.39 11.95
CA ALA A 242 9.68 -12.18 12.28
C ALA A 242 8.99 -13.54 12.49
N ALA A 243 8.31 -13.72 13.62
CA ALA A 243 7.52 -14.91 13.91
C ALA A 243 6.01 -14.62 13.84
N TRP A 244 5.59 -13.49 14.42
CA TRP A 244 4.20 -13.07 14.48
C TRP A 244 4.08 -11.55 14.35
N THR A 245 2.97 -11.09 13.80
CA THR A 245 2.52 -9.70 13.90
C THR A 245 1.22 -9.67 14.68
N ILE A 246 1.12 -8.72 15.61
CA ILE A 246 -0.16 -8.37 16.26
C ILE A 246 -0.55 -6.97 15.79
N SER A 247 -1.81 -6.81 15.42
CA SER A 247 -2.39 -5.52 15.02
C SER A 247 -3.70 -5.25 15.74
N LEU A 248 -4.00 -3.97 15.98
CA LEU A 248 -5.27 -3.53 16.52
C LEU A 248 -6.34 -3.56 15.41
N ASP A 249 -7.46 -4.27 15.63
CA ASP A 249 -8.55 -4.35 14.65
C ASP A 249 -9.26 -2.98 14.50
N ASP A 250 -10.10 -2.83 13.48
CA ASP A 250 -10.83 -1.59 13.20
C ASP A 250 -11.70 -1.11 14.38
N ASN A 251 -12.13 -2.04 15.24
CA ASN A 251 -13.04 -1.77 16.36
C ASN A 251 -12.32 -1.69 17.72
N PHE A 252 -11.00 -1.75 17.74
CA PHE A 252 -10.22 -1.55 18.96
C PHE A 252 -10.30 -0.09 19.40
N VAL A 253 -10.49 0.15 20.69
CA VAL A 253 -10.52 1.49 21.28
C VAL A 253 -9.38 1.63 22.26
N VAL A 254 -8.57 2.68 22.08
CA VAL A 254 -7.53 3.04 23.04
C VAL A 254 -8.11 4.05 24.00
N HIS A 255 -8.11 3.68 25.28
CA HIS A 255 -8.64 4.49 26.36
C HIS A 255 -7.48 5.24 27.03
N SER A 256 -7.70 6.51 27.37
CA SER A 256 -6.72 7.28 28.13
C SER A 256 -6.63 6.87 29.60
N ASP A 257 -7.66 6.18 30.10
CA ASP A 257 -7.70 5.64 31.46
C ASP A 257 -7.47 4.12 31.41
N ALA A 258 -6.44 3.65 32.12
CA ALA A 258 -6.07 2.24 32.19
C ALA A 258 -7.09 1.39 32.97
N LEU A 259 -8.02 2.03 33.70
CA LEU A 259 -9.10 1.36 34.43
C LEU A 259 -10.30 1.01 33.56
N GLU A 260 -10.38 1.53 32.32
CA GLU A 260 -11.46 1.20 31.39
C GLU A 260 -11.25 -0.18 30.77
N ASP A 261 -12.34 -0.94 30.66
CA ASP A 261 -12.34 -2.26 30.05
C ASP A 261 -11.79 -2.20 28.62
N LYS A 262 -11.01 -3.21 28.23
CA LYS A 262 -10.49 -3.31 26.87
C LYS A 262 -11.64 -3.57 25.89
N VAL A 263 -11.87 -2.61 24.99
CA VAL A 263 -12.91 -2.71 23.96
C VAL A 263 -12.31 -3.02 22.59
N GLY A 264 -12.86 -4.05 21.95
CA GLY A 264 -12.56 -4.40 20.57
C GLY A 264 -11.77 -5.69 20.43
N ASN A 265 -11.05 -5.82 19.32
CA ASN A 265 -10.30 -7.04 19.00
C ASN A 265 -8.89 -6.69 18.56
N ILE A 266 -8.00 -7.67 18.69
CA ILE A 266 -6.71 -7.66 18.00
C ILE A 266 -6.72 -8.72 16.90
N ARG A 267 -5.77 -8.62 15.97
CA ARG A 267 -5.49 -9.67 14.99
C ARG A 267 -4.06 -10.15 15.11
N LEU A 268 -3.89 -11.45 15.14
CA LEU A 268 -2.62 -12.14 15.11
C LEU A 268 -2.36 -12.70 13.71
N TYR A 269 -1.15 -12.51 13.20
CA TYR A 269 -0.77 -12.97 11.87
C TYR A 269 0.60 -13.63 11.90
N LYS A 270 0.69 -14.87 11.41
CA LYS A 270 1.95 -15.62 11.38
C LYS A 270 2.85 -15.10 10.27
N ALA A 271 4.10 -14.82 10.61
CA ALA A 271 5.14 -14.48 9.65
C ALA A 271 5.66 -15.76 9.00
N THR A 272 5.17 -16.06 7.80
CA THR A 272 5.57 -17.21 6.98
C THR A 272 5.32 -16.86 5.53
N MET A 273 5.95 -17.51 4.56
CA MET A 273 5.60 -17.39 3.14
C MET A 273 4.40 -18.24 2.74
N GLU A 274 4.00 -19.20 3.58
CA GLU A 274 2.81 -20.00 3.35
C GLU A 274 1.53 -19.14 3.36
N LYS A 275 0.51 -19.63 2.65
CA LYS A 275 -0.80 -18.98 2.63
C LYS A 275 -1.48 -19.17 3.99
N ASN A 276 -1.69 -18.05 4.68
CA ASN A 276 -2.40 -17.99 5.95
C ASN A 276 -3.31 -16.75 5.99
N GLN A 277 -4.14 -16.63 7.02
CA GLN A 277 -5.03 -15.49 7.22
C GLN A 277 -4.84 -14.93 8.64
N PRO A 278 -5.08 -13.62 8.86
CA PRO A 278 -5.07 -13.05 10.19
C PRO A 278 -6.15 -13.67 11.08
N ILE A 279 -5.77 -14.10 12.27
CA ILE A 279 -6.65 -14.68 13.29
C ILE A 279 -7.16 -13.55 14.17
N LYS A 280 -8.47 -13.42 14.28
CA LYS A 280 -9.11 -12.44 15.16
C LYS A 280 -9.16 -12.98 16.59
N LEU A 281 -8.69 -12.18 17.55
CA LEU A 281 -8.67 -12.53 18.97
C LEU A 281 -9.53 -11.56 19.78
N GLN A 282 -10.26 -12.11 20.76
CA GLN A 282 -11.15 -11.38 21.65
C GLN A 282 -10.54 -11.31 23.04
N TYR A 283 -10.71 -10.17 23.71
CA TYR A 283 -10.29 -10.01 25.09
C TYR A 283 -11.09 -10.95 26.01
N GLN A 284 -10.40 -11.62 26.94
CA GLN A 284 -11.02 -12.55 27.90
C GLN A 284 -10.89 -12.06 29.33
N ALA A 285 -9.70 -11.63 29.75
CA ALA A 285 -9.43 -11.30 31.13
C ALA A 285 -8.23 -10.35 31.25
N SER A 286 -8.25 -9.54 32.30
CA SER A 286 -7.06 -8.84 32.79
C SER A 286 -6.17 -9.80 33.55
N TYR A 287 -4.89 -9.47 33.63
CA TYR A 287 -3.94 -10.12 34.53
C TYR A 287 -4.12 -9.62 35.97
#